data_AF-A0AAV2BCC0-F1
#
_entry.id   AF-A0AAV2BCC0-F1
#
_cell.length_a   1.000
_cell.length_b   1.000
_cell.length_c   1.000
_cell.angle_alpha   90.00
_cell.angle_beta   90.00
_cell.angle_gamma   90.00
#
_symmetry.space_group_name_H-M   'P 1'
#
loop_
_entity.id
_entity.type
_entity.pdbx_description
1 polymer ?
#
loop_
_entity_poly.entity_id
_entity_poly.type
_entity_poly.pdbx_seq_one_letter_code
_entity_poly.pdbx_strand_id
1 'polypeptide(L)' 'MLAITLRYLASGCTFTDLHYSFRVGISTARVIVKDVCQALWNVLQSECLPHPTKEMWESVASGFEQTANFPHCIGAVDGK' A
#
# COMPACT_ATOMS: atom_id res chain seq x y z
N MET A 1 -5.37 17.35 5.80
CA MET A 1 -4.45 16.64 4.89
C MET A 1 -4.56 15.13 5.04
N LEU A 2 -4.25 14.55 6.22
CA LEU A 2 -4.31 13.09 6.43
C LEU A 2 -5.66 12.45 6.04
N ALA A 3 -6.79 13.07 6.40
CA ALA A 3 -8.12 12.56 6.05
C ALA A 3 -8.38 12.44 4.53
N ILE A 4 -7.77 13.32 3.71
CA ILE A 4 -7.90 13.26 2.25
C ILE A 4 -7.18 12.02 1.72
N THR A 5 -5.96 11.78 2.21
CA THR A 5 -5.15 10.61 1.83
C THR A 5 -5.76 9.31 2.32
N LEU A 6 -6.27 9.26 3.55
CA LEU A 6 -6.96 8.08 4.06
C LEU A 6 -8.24 7.78 3.28
N ARG A 7 -9.01 8.80 2.91
CA ARG A 7 -10.19 8.63 2.04
C ARG A 7 -9.79 8.06 0.68
N TYR A 8 -8.72 8.57 0.08
CA TYR A 8 -8.19 8.09 -1.20
C TYR A 8 -7.79 6.61 -1.14
N LEU A 9 -6.97 6.25 -0.13
CA LEU A 9 -6.46 4.89 0.03
C LEU A 9 -7.55 3.88 0.40
N ALA A 10 -8.49 4.27 1.27
CA ALA A 10 -9.53 3.35 1.75
C ALA A 10 -10.58 2.99 0.69
N SER A 11 -10.83 3.87 -0.29
CA SER A 11 -11.89 3.66 -1.28
C SER A 11 -11.43 3.60 -2.73
N GLY A 12 -10.16 3.94 -3.03
CA GLY A 12 -9.68 4.08 -4.40
C GLY A 12 -10.42 5.14 -5.21
N CYS A 13 -10.93 6.20 -4.56
CA CYS A 13 -11.72 7.23 -5.26
C CYS A 13 -10.82 8.10 -6.15
N THR A 14 -11.41 8.76 -7.14
CA THR A 14 -10.65 9.64 -8.03
C THR A 14 -10.27 10.95 -7.33
N PHE A 15 -9.27 11.66 -7.86
CA PHE A 15 -8.94 13.00 -7.36
C PHE A 15 -10.06 14.02 -7.60
N THR A 16 -10.94 13.77 -8.58
CA THR A 16 -12.14 14.58 -8.82
C THR A 16 -13.13 14.41 -7.66
N ASP A 17 -13.31 13.20 -7.14
CA ASP A 17 -14.17 12.94 -5.99
C ASP A 17 -13.64 13.64 -4.73
N LEU A 18 -12.32 13.64 -4.54
CA LEU A 18 -11.67 14.35 -3.45
C LEU A 18 -11.83 15.87 -3.58
N HIS A 19 -11.73 16.41 -4.79
CA HIS A 19 -11.97 17.83 -5.06
C HIS A 19 -13.37 18.25 -4.60
N TYR A 20 -14.40 17.50 -4.97
CA TYR A 20 -15.77 17.80 -4.55
C TYR A 20 -15.99 17.60 -3.05
N SER A 21 -15.45 16.51 -2.48
CA SER A 21 -15.67 16.16 -1.07
C SER A 21 -14.99 17.13 -0.10
N PHE A 22 -13.76 17.56 -0.41
CA PHE A 22 -12.93 18.37 0.47
C PHE A 22 -12.77 19.82 0.00
N ARG A 23 -13.35 20.19 -1.15
CA ARG A 23 -13.30 21.53 -1.75
C ARG A 23 -11.87 22.04 -1.96
N VAL A 24 -10.96 21.14 -2.34
CA VAL A 24 -9.54 21.44 -2.63
C VAL A 24 -9.24 21.24 -4.11
N GLY A 25 -8.36 22.03 -4.70
CA GLY A 25 -7.96 21.85 -6.10
C GLY A 25 -7.41 20.44 -6.37
N ILE A 26 -7.67 19.89 -7.55
CA ILE A 26 -7.20 18.53 -7.93
C ILE A 26 -5.68 18.42 -7.83
N SER A 27 -4.95 19.45 -8.29
CA SER A 27 -3.49 19.52 -8.17
C SER A 27 -3.04 19.49 -6.71
N THR A 28 -3.69 20.28 -5.86
CA THR A 28 -3.43 20.32 -4.42
C THR A 28 -3.72 18.96 -3.76
N ALA A 29 -4.84 18.33 -4.09
CA ALA A 29 -5.20 16.99 -3.58
C ALA A 29 -4.13 15.94 -3.95
N ARG A 30 -3.60 15.98 -5.18
CA ARG A 30 -2.51 15.09 -5.61
C ARG A 30 -1.23 15.30 -4.80
N VAL A 31 -0.84 16.55 -4.58
CA VAL A 31 0.35 16.88 -3.77
C VAL A 31 0.15 16.39 -2.33
N ILE A 32 -1.01 16.67 -1.73
CA ILE A 32 -1.36 16.21 -0.38
C ILE A 32 -1.26 14.68 -0.27
N VAL A 33 -1.87 13.94 -1.21
CA VAL A 33 -1.84 12.48 -1.20
C VAL A 33 -0.39 11.98 -1.28
N LYS A 34 0.41 12.53 -2.20
CA LYS A 34 1.82 12.15 -2.35
C LYS A 34 2.62 12.40 -1.07
N ASP A 35 2.54 13.60 -0.51
CA ASP A 35 3.34 14.00 0.65
C ASP A 35 2.96 13.20 1.90
N VAL A 36 1.66 12.98 2.12
CA VAL A 36 1.18 12.18 3.25
C VAL A 36 1.53 10.71 3.06
N CYS A 37 1.45 10.14 1.86
CA CYS A 37 1.89 8.77 1.61
C CYS A 37 3.39 8.60 1.91
N GLN A 38 4.23 9.57 1.53
CA GLN A 38 5.66 9.52 1.87
C GLN A 38 5.90 9.59 3.38
N ALA A 39 5.17 10.46 4.08
CA ALA A 39 5.26 10.55 5.54
C ALA A 39 4.80 9.25 6.22
N LEU A 40 3.68 8.68 5.77
CA LEU A 40 3.18 7.39 6.26
C LEU A 40 4.18 6.27 6.02
N TRP A 41 4.77 6.20 4.83
CA TRP A 41 5.81 5.23 4.52
C TRP A 41 7.00 5.36 5.48
N ASN A 42 7.52 6.57 5.66
CA ASN A 42 8.69 6.80 6.52
C ASN A 42 8.45 6.41 7.99
N VAL A 43 7.22 6.53 8.49
CA VAL A 43 6.86 6.20 9.88
C VAL A 43 6.50 4.72 10.02
N LEU A 44 5.66 4.19 9.13
CA LEU A 44 5.04 2.88 9.28
C LEU A 44 5.78 1.75 8.58
N GLN A 45 6.70 2.03 7.65
CA GLN A 45 7.41 0.98 6.91
C GLN A 45 8.05 -0.03 7.86
N SER A 46 8.71 0.43 8.93
CA SER A 46 9.42 -0.47 9.84
C SER A 46 8.51 -1.40 10.64
N GLU A 47 7.29 -0.95 10.96
CA GLU A 47 6.30 -1.73 11.72
C GLU A 47 5.51 -2.67 10.80
N CYS A 48 5.12 -2.21 9.61
CA CYS A 48 4.29 -2.97 8.69
C CYS A 48 5.09 -3.89 7.76
N LEU A 49 6.33 -3.52 7.43
CA LEU A 49 7.21 -4.22 6.49
C LEU A 49 8.60 -4.39 7.14
N PRO A 50 8.72 -5.28 8.14
CA PRO A 50 10.01 -5.59 8.75
C PRO A 50 10.98 -6.16 7.72
N HIS A 51 12.28 -6.04 8.00
CA HIS A 51 13.31 -6.54 7.09
C HIS A 51 13.13 -8.04 6.87
N PRO A 52 12.87 -8.49 5.62
CA PRO A 52 12.55 -9.87 5.39
C PRO A 52 13.81 -10.73 5.52
N THR A 53 13.76 -11.77 6.37
CA THR A 53 14.87 -12.69 6.55
C THR A 53 14.77 -13.88 5.61
N LYS A 54 15.87 -14.64 5.44
CA LYS A 54 15.89 -15.85 4.61
C LYS A 54 14.84 -16.86 5.07
N GLU A 55 14.69 -17.02 6.38
CA GLU A 55 13.74 -17.94 7.00
C GLU A 55 12.29 -17.51 6.70
N MET A 56 12.01 -16.20 6.69
CA MET A 56 10.69 -15.69 6.28
C MET A 56 10.39 -16.05 4.84
N TRP A 57 11.34 -15.84 3.92
CA TRP A 57 11.16 -16.20 2.52
C TRP A 57 10.98 -17.71 2.29
N GLU A 58 11.76 -18.53 2.99
CA GLU A 58 11.62 -19.99 2.95
C GLU A 58 10.24 -20.43 3.46
N SER A 59 9.75 -19.83 4.55
CA SER A 59 8.42 -20.13 5.08
C SER A 59 7.29 -19.77 4.11
N VAL A 60 7.41 -18.63 3.41
CA VAL A 60 6.45 -18.20 2.40
C VAL A 60 6.49 -19.15 1.20
N ALA A 61 7.69 -19.49 0.71
CA ALA A 61 7.86 -20.44 -0.39
C ALA A 61 7.28 -21.82 -0.09
N SER A 62 7.52 -22.36 1.11
CA SER A 62 6.91 -23.62 1.55
C SER A 62 5.39 -23.52 1.65
N GLY A 63 4.84 -22.38 2.08
CA GLY A 63 3.40 -22.14 2.11
C GLY A 63 2.77 -22.19 0.73
N PHE A 64 3.34 -21.49 -0.25
CA PHE A 64 2.86 -21.54 -1.64
C PHE A 64 3.03 -22.91 -2.28
N GLU A 65 4.11 -23.63 -1.98
CA GLU A 65 4.32 -25.00 -2.43
C GLU A 65 3.23 -25.94 -1.90
N GLN A 66 2.92 -25.88 -0.60
CA GLN A 66 1.90 -26.75 0.00
C GLN A 66 0.48 -26.41 -0.47
N THR A 67 0.18 -25.14 -0.66
CA THR A 67 -1.21 -24.69 -0.92
C THR A 67 -1.55 -24.65 -2.40
N ALA A 68 -0.57 -24.30 -3.25
CA ALA A 68 -0.78 -24.07 -4.68
C ALA A 68 0.13 -24.92 -5.58
N ASN A 69 0.94 -25.84 -4.99
CA ASN A 69 1.95 -26.62 -5.71
C ASN A 69 2.90 -25.74 -6.54
N PHE A 70 3.21 -24.56 -6.01
CA PHE A 70 4.07 -23.57 -6.67
C PHE A 70 5.38 -23.43 -5.86
N PRO A 71 6.40 -24.25 -6.15
CA PRO A 71 7.66 -24.21 -5.43
C PRO A 71 8.39 -22.89 -5.68
N HIS A 72 9.16 -22.44 -4.69
CA HIS A 72 9.97 -21.20 -4.74
C HIS A 72 9.17 -19.89 -4.95
N CYS A 73 7.85 -19.88 -4.72
CA CYS A 73 7.09 -18.63 -4.72
C CYS A 73 7.28 -17.87 -3.40
N ILE A 74 8.03 -16.78 -3.46
CA ILE A 74 8.27 -15.91 -2.30
C ILE A 74 7.19 -14.83 -2.11
N GLY A 75 6.14 -14.84 -2.92
CA GLY A 75 5.04 -13.90 -2.81
C GLY A 75 4.21 -13.83 -4.08
N ALA A 76 2.91 -13.53 -3.92
CA ALA A 76 2.02 -13.22 -5.01
C ALA A 76 1.69 -11.73 -4.97
N VAL A 77 1.99 -11.03 -6.05
CA VAL A 77 1.48 -9.67 -6.27
C VAL A 77 0.14 -9.85 -6.98
N ASP A 78 -0.95 -9.90 -6.22
CA ASP A 78 -2.29 -9.89 -6.82
C ASP A 78 -2.51 -8.50 -7.44
N GLY A 79 -2.41 -8.46 -8.78
CA GLY A 79 -2.65 -7.28 -9.59
C GLY A 79 -4.06 -7.33 -10.13
N LYS A 80 -4.87 -6.33 -9.79
CA LYS A 80 -5.99 -5.95 -10.64
C LYS A 80 -5.56 -4.86 -11.60
#